data_AF-A0AAT9HY09-F1
#
_entry.id   AF-A0AAT9HY09-F1
#
_cell.length_a   1.000
_cell.length_b   1.000
_cell.length_c   1.000
_cell.angle_alpha   90.00
_cell.angle_beta   90.00
_cell.angle_gamma   90.00
#
_symmetry.space_group_name_H-M   'P 1'
#
loop_
_entity.id
_entity.type
_entity.pdbx_description
1 polymer ?
#
loop_
_entity_poly.entity_id
_entity_poly.type
_entity_poly.pdbx_seq_one_letter_code
_entity_poly.pdbx_strand_id
1 'polypeptide(L)' 'MESAQRLARTRITKAQVANPQILAAFEAVEEWMRARGLSPTGPCREVYFADWEAAGPEDPVCDVAFPVTGATVGSAG' A
#
# COMPACT_ATOMS: atom_id res chain seq x y z
N MET A 1 -9.52 -23.06 -2.53
CA MET A 1 -9.40 -21.93 -1.59
C MET A 1 -8.34 -21.01 -2.18
N GLU A 2 -8.77 -20.00 -2.94
CA GLU A 2 -7.84 -19.08 -3.60
C GLU A 2 -7.14 -18.27 -2.52
N SER A 3 -5.82 -18.40 -2.43
CA SER A 3 -5.00 -17.59 -1.52
C SER A 3 -5.16 -16.13 -1.91
N ALA A 4 -5.94 -15.37 -1.14
CA ALA A 4 -5.97 -13.93 -1.25
C ALA A 4 -4.53 -13.43 -1.04
N GLN A 5 -3.88 -13.01 -2.13
CA GLN A 5 -2.53 -12.49 -2.07
C GLN A 5 -2.54 -11.30 -1.10
N ARG A 6 -1.69 -11.36 -0.06
CA ARG A 6 -1.67 -10.32 0.96
C ARG A 6 -1.12 -9.04 0.33
N LEU A 7 -1.85 -7.94 0.51
CA LEU A 7 -1.43 -6.62 0.05
C LEU A 7 -1.17 -5.74 1.27
N ALA A 8 0.01 -5.15 1.33
CA ALA A 8 0.27 -4.04 2.23
C ALA A 8 -0.16 -2.77 1.50
N ARG A 9 -1.09 -1.99 2.06
CA ARG A 9 -1.57 -0.78 1.40
C ARG A 9 -1.70 0.39 2.37
N THR A 10 -1.51 1.58 1.85
CA THR A 10 -1.88 2.83 2.53
C THR A 10 -2.79 3.65 1.62
N ARG A 11 -3.67 4.41 2.26
CA ARG A 11 -4.63 5.28 1.58
C ARG A 11 -4.11 6.70 1.60
N ILE A 12 -4.14 7.37 0.45
CA ILE A 12 -3.70 8.74 0.30
C ILE A 12 -4.76 9.64 -0.34
N THR A 13 -4.68 10.92 0.00
CA THR A 13 -5.54 11.95 -0.56
C THR A 13 -5.04 12.44 -1.90
N LYS A 14 -5.89 13.13 -2.67
CA LYS A 14 -5.53 13.68 -3.98
C LYS A 14 -4.33 14.62 -3.91
N ALA A 15 -4.24 15.45 -2.87
CA ALA A 15 -3.08 16.31 -2.64
C ALA A 15 -1.79 15.52 -2.39
N GLN A 16 -1.89 14.36 -1.72
CA GLN A 16 -0.75 13.52 -1.39
C GLN A 16 -0.22 12.70 -2.58
N VAL A 17 -1.02 12.49 -3.63
CA VAL A 17 -0.57 11.83 -4.87
C VAL A 17 0.50 12.66 -5.60
N ALA A 18 0.58 13.97 -5.36
CA ALA A 18 1.59 14.83 -5.96
C ALA A 18 2.98 14.63 -5.33
N ASN A 19 4.04 14.76 -6.14
CA ASN A 19 5.42 14.77 -5.64
C ASN A 19 5.70 16.07 -4.86
N PRO A 20 6.42 16.03 -3.71
CA PRO A 20 7.06 14.87 -3.08
C PRO A 20 6.20 14.07 -2.09
N GLN A 21 4.94 14.43 -1.85
CA GLN A 21 4.12 13.80 -0.79
C GLN A 21 3.87 12.31 -1.04
N ILE A 22 3.82 11.87 -2.31
CA ILE A 22 3.59 10.46 -2.64
C ILE A 22 4.71 9.55 -2.13
N LEU A 23 5.95 10.06 -2.01
CA LEU A 23 7.09 9.31 -1.48
C LEU A 23 6.84 8.85 -0.05
N ALA A 24 6.26 9.74 0.78
CA ALA A 24 5.89 9.41 2.16
C ALA A 24 4.84 8.28 2.23
N ALA A 25 4.01 8.13 1.20
CA ALA A 25 3.05 7.03 1.11
C ALA A 25 3.75 5.69 0.89
N PHE A 26 4.73 5.64 -0.02
CA PHE A 26 5.55 4.45 -0.25
C PHE A 26 6.34 4.09 1.02
N GLU A 27 7.02 5.05 1.62
CA GLU A 27 7.79 4.86 2.85
C GLU A 27 6.91 4.35 4.01
N ALA A 28 5.68 4.88 4.15
CA ALA A 28 4.73 4.42 5.17
C ALA A 28 4.34 2.94 4.99
N VAL A 29 4.17 2.47 3.74
CA VAL A 29 3.90 1.06 3.48
C VAL A 29 5.14 0.22 3.75
N GLU A 30 6.32 0.68 3.35
CA GLU A 30 7.60 -0.03 3.60
C GLU A 30 7.89 -0.20 5.09
N GLU A 31 7.74 0.85 5.89
CA GLU A 31 7.92 0.77 7.34
C GLU A 31 6.89 -0.16 7.99
N TRP A 32 5.63 -0.14 7.52
CA TRP A 32 4.60 -1.06 7.98
C TRP A 32 4.90 -2.52 7.63
N MET A 33 5.43 -2.78 6.43
CA MET A 33 5.88 -4.10 5.98
C MET A 33 7.03 -4.60 6.85
N ARG A 34 8.04 -3.75 7.06
CA ARG A 34 9.22 -4.05 7.86
C ARG A 34 8.86 -4.37 9.32
N ALA A 35 7.99 -3.57 9.93
CA ALA A 35 7.51 -3.80 11.30
C ALA A 35 6.78 -5.15 11.47
N ARG A 36 6.27 -5.72 10.38
CA ARG A 36 5.55 -7.01 10.36
C ARG A 36 6.36 -8.16 9.78
N GLY A 37 7.62 -7.94 9.39
CA GLY A 37 8.43 -8.95 8.72
C GLY A 37 7.83 -9.43 7.39
N LEU A 38 7.17 -8.52 6.67
CA LEU A 38 6.60 -8.81 5.35
C LEU A 38 7.62 -8.44 4.27
N SER A 39 7.70 -9.28 3.24
CA SER A 39 8.59 -9.05 2.10
C SER A 39 7.76 -8.70 0.85
N PRO A 40 8.12 -7.65 0.11
CA PRO A 40 7.48 -7.33 -1.16
C PRO A 40 7.77 -8.44 -2.18
N THR A 41 6.75 -8.89 -2.89
CA THR A 41 6.84 -9.94 -3.92
C THR A 41 6.70 -9.43 -5.34
N GLY A 42 6.63 -8.11 -5.51
CA GLY A 42 6.46 -7.50 -6.81
C GLY A 42 6.45 -5.97 -6.72
N PRO A 43 6.22 -5.30 -7.86
CA PRO A 43 6.21 -3.84 -7.92
C PRO A 43 5.04 -3.27 -7.13
N CYS A 44 5.25 -2.07 -6.57
CA CYS A 44 4.19 -1.24 -6.01
C CYS A 44 3.13 -0.91 -7.08
N ARG A 45 1.90 -0.69 -6.62
CA ARG A 45 0.74 -0.39 -7.46
C ARG A 45 -0.04 0.77 -6.86
N GLU A 46 -0.36 1.74 -7.68
CA GLU A 46 -1.26 2.82 -7.35
C GLU A 46 -2.67 2.45 -7.83
N VAL A 47 -3.62 2.33 -6.90
CA VAL A 47 -4.99 1.93 -7.18
C VAL A 47 -5.89 3.14 -6.96
N TYR A 48 -6.28 3.79 -8.05
CA TYR A 48 -7.23 4.89 -8.04
C TYR A 48 -8.64 4.33 -7.93
N PHE A 49 -9.32 4.59 -6.82
CA PHE A 49 -10.66 4.04 -6.54
C PHE A 49 -11.75 5.10 -6.51
N ALA A 50 -11.39 6.39 -6.48
CA ALA A 50 -12.33 7.49 -6.49
C ALA A 50 -12.30 8.24 -7.83
N ASP A 51 -13.35 8.99 -8.09
CA ASP A 51 -13.45 9.87 -9.24
C ASP A 51 -12.52 11.07 -9.06
N TRP A 52 -11.45 11.12 -9.85
CA TRP A 52 -10.40 12.13 -9.70
C TRP A 52 -10.92 13.55 -9.94
N GLU A 53 -11.88 13.75 -10.85
CA GLU A 53 -12.38 15.09 -11.17
C GLU A 53 -13.32 15.61 -10.07
N ALA A 54 -14.15 14.73 -9.49
CA ALA A 54 -15.05 15.09 -8.40
C ALA A 54 -14.36 15.21 -7.03
N ALA A 55 -13.23 14.52 -6.84
CA ALA A 55 -12.52 14.51 -5.56
C ALA A 55 -11.81 15.84 -5.26
N GLY A 56 -11.99 16.34 -4.04
CA GLY A 56 -11.24 17.45 -3.47
C GLY A 56 -9.80 17.06 -3.11
N PRO A 57 -8.94 18.03 -2.77
CA PRO A 57 -7.54 17.79 -2.44
C PRO A 57 -7.35 16.88 -1.22
N GLU A 58 -8.26 16.92 -0.25
CA GLU A 58 -8.20 16.12 0.98
C GLU A 58 -9.00 14.82 0.88
N ASP A 59 -9.69 14.59 -0.24
CA ASP A 59 -10.43 13.36 -0.44
C ASP A 59 -9.49 12.20 -0.75
N PRO A 60 -9.75 11.01 -0.19
CA PRO A 60 -8.96 9.83 -0.47
C PRO A 60 -9.28 9.31 -1.87
N VAL A 61 -8.26 9.23 -2.74
CA VAL A 61 -8.46 8.88 -4.16
C VAL A 61 -7.64 7.70 -4.63
N CYS A 62 -6.51 7.44 -3.97
CA CYS A 62 -5.55 6.44 -4.39
C CYS A 62 -5.10 5.61 -3.19
N ASP A 63 -5.02 4.29 -3.37
CA ASP A 63 -4.35 3.39 -2.45
C ASP A 63 -3.00 3.00 -3.07
N VAL A 64 -1.90 3.24 -2.35
CA VAL A 64 -0.58 2.70 -2.70
C VAL A 64 -0.47 1.32 -2.09
N ALA A 65 -0.35 0.29 -2.92
CA ALA A 65 -0.36 -1.11 -2.52
C ALA A 65 0.88 -1.87 -2.99
N PHE A 66 1.45 -2.68 -2.10
CA PHE A 66 2.55 -3.59 -2.37
C PHE A 66 2.08 -5.03 -2.22
N PRO A 67 2.28 -5.89 -3.23
CA PRO A 67 2.11 -7.31 -3.06
C PRO A 67 3.16 -7.82 -2.08
N VAL A 68 2.72 -8.52 -1.04
CA VAL A 68 3.61 -9.05 0.00
C VAL A 68 3.34 -10.51 0.26
N THR A 69 4.37 -11.22 0.71
CA THR A 69 4.21 -12.51 1.36
C THR A 69 4.44 -12.33 2.85
N GLY A 70 3.60 -13.00 3.64
CA GLY A 70 3.92 -13.22 5.04
C GLY A 70 5.15 -14.10 5.11
N ALA A 71 6.11 -13.77 5.96
CA ALA A 71 6.94 -14.82 6.54
C ALA A 71 5.94 -15.81 7.15
N THR A 72 5.80 -17.00 6.54
CA THR A 72 5.18 -18.12 7.23
C THR A 72 5.97 -18.25 8.52
N VAL A 73 5.42 -17.79 9.64
CA VAL A 73 5.94 -18.17 10.94
C VAL A 73 5.77 -19.68 10.93
N GLY A 74 6.86 -20.39 10.63
CA GLY A 74 6.93 -21.81 10.87
C GLY A 74 6.69 -21.95 12.36
N SER A 75 5.48 -22.35 12.74
CA SER A 75 5.27 -22.99 14.03
C SER A 75 6.12 -24.27 14.01
N ALA A 76 7.35 -24.15 14.47
CA ALA A 76 8.22 -25.26 14.81
C ALA A 76 8.54 -25.11 16.30
N GLY A 77 8.08 -26.08 17.09
CA GLY A 77 8.26 -26.15 18.54
C GLY A 77 7.09 -26.83 19.21
#